data_AF-A0A2V6RVJ8-F1
#
_entry.id   AF-A0A2V6RVJ8-F1
#
_cell.length_a   1.000
_cell.length_b   1.000
_cell.length_c   1.000
_cell.angle_alpha   90.00
_cell.angle_beta   90.00
_cell.angle_gamma   90.00
#
_symmetry.space_group_name_H-M   'P 1'
#
loop_
_entity.id
_entity.type
_entity.pdbx_description
1 polymer ?
#
loop_
_entity_poly.entity_id
_entity_poly.type
_entity_poly.pdbx_seq_one_letter_code
_entity_poly.pdbx_strand_id
1 'polypeptide(L)'
;MPDFLVAFFGTVSPLEAATPGPNGAFSPVEHCWHLADLEREGYAVRIRRLLEEDNPGLPDFDGARIARERSYTSLSLAEGIDAFRDARLRNIEALRALDAADWTRRGEQE
;
A
#
# COMPACT_ATOMS: atom_id res chain seq x y z
N MET A 1 -11.04 -5.11 1.00
CA MET A 1 -10.18 -6.31 1.07
C MET A 1 -9.10 -6.31 2.17
N PRO A 2 -9.18 -5.54 3.28
CA PRO A 2 -8.40 -5.89 4.48
C PRO A 2 -8.85 -7.23 5.09
N ASP A 3 -10.15 -7.52 5.06
CA ASP A 3 -10.71 -8.74 5.64
C ASP A 3 -10.28 -10.01 4.89
N PHE A 4 -9.96 -9.89 3.61
CA PHE A 4 -9.35 -10.97 2.84
C PHE A 4 -7.96 -11.33 3.38
N LEU A 5 -7.11 -10.34 3.68
CA LEU A 5 -5.78 -10.59 4.22
C LEU A 5 -5.86 -11.24 5.61
N VAL A 6 -6.79 -10.79 6.46
CA VAL A 6 -7.05 -11.43 7.76
C VAL A 6 -7.50 -12.88 7.57
N ALA A 7 -8.45 -13.14 6.66
CA ALA A 7 -8.98 -14.48 6.45
C ALA A 7 -7.94 -15.48 5.93
N PHE A 8 -7.01 -15.05 5.08
CA PHE A 8 -6.02 -15.94 4.46
C PHE A 8 -4.69 -16.00 5.21
N PHE A 9 -4.29 -14.92 5.89
CA PHE A 9 -2.98 -14.85 6.54
C PHE A 9 -3.05 -14.80 8.06
N GLY A 10 -4.21 -14.53 8.67
CA GLY A 10 -4.35 -14.33 10.11
C GLY A 10 -3.96 -15.53 10.98
N THR A 11 -3.83 -16.72 10.41
CA THR A 11 -3.42 -17.95 11.11
C THR A 11 -2.06 -18.50 10.68
N VAL A 12 -1.37 -17.81 9.76
CA VAL A 12 -0.07 -18.26 9.23
C VAL A 12 1.03 -17.97 10.25
N SER A 13 1.94 -18.92 10.45
CA SER A 13 3.04 -18.71 11.39
C SER A 13 4.02 -17.63 10.89
N PRO A 14 4.78 -16.95 11.77
CA PRO A 14 5.77 -15.95 11.33
C PRO A 14 6.78 -16.48 10.31
N LEU A 15 7.20 -17.75 10.46
CA LEU A 15 8.15 -18.38 9.53
C LEU A 15 7.54 -18.58 8.14
N GLU A 16 6.32 -19.09 8.07
CA GLU A 16 5.59 -19.25 6.80
C GLU A 16 5.26 -17.88 6.18
N ALA A 17 4.90 -16.89 7.00
CA ALA A 17 4.59 -15.53 6.56
C ALA A 17 5.80 -14.83 5.92
N ALA A 18 7.02 -15.17 6.34
CA ALA A 18 8.27 -14.65 5.79
C ALA A 18 8.83 -15.50 4.64
N THR A 19 8.19 -16.62 4.29
CA THR A 19 8.67 -17.50 3.22
C THR A 19 8.29 -16.92 1.86
N PRO A 20 9.24 -16.64 0.95
CA PRO A 20 8.94 -16.12 -0.38
C PRO A 20 8.06 -17.06 -1.19
N GLY A 21 7.24 -16.48 -2.06
CA GLY A 21 6.46 -17.23 -3.03
C GLY A 21 7.33 -17.81 -4.16
N PRO A 22 6.75 -18.63 -5.04
CA PRO A 22 7.44 -19.18 -6.21
C PRO A 22 8.09 -18.09 -7.07
N ASN A 23 9.23 -18.41 -7.67
CA ASN A 23 9.96 -17.51 -8.58
C ASN A 23 10.37 -16.16 -7.96
N GLY A 24 10.56 -16.11 -6.63
CA GLY A 24 10.95 -14.87 -5.94
C GLY A 24 9.81 -13.88 -5.78
N ALA A 25 8.56 -14.33 -5.87
CA ALA A 25 7.41 -13.52 -5.48
C ALA A 25 7.50 -13.17 -3.98
N PHE A 26 6.90 -12.04 -3.62
CA PHE A 26 6.81 -11.62 -2.22
C PHE A 26 6.19 -12.69 -1.33
N SER A 27 6.73 -12.82 -0.14
CA SER A 27 6.11 -13.54 0.97
C SER A 27 4.83 -12.83 1.45
N PRO A 28 3.94 -13.52 2.21
CA PRO A 28 2.76 -12.90 2.78
C PRO A 28 3.02 -11.61 3.56
N VAL A 29 4.09 -11.57 4.38
CA VAL A 29 4.45 -10.36 5.15
C VAL A 29 4.92 -9.23 4.24
N GLU A 30 5.70 -9.55 3.21
CA GLU A 30 6.13 -8.57 2.21
C GLU A 30 4.94 -8.00 1.43
N HIS A 31 3.95 -8.83 1.08
CA HIS A 31 2.73 -8.35 0.44
C HIS A 31 1.95 -7.38 1.33
N CYS A 32 1.79 -7.70 2.62
CA CYS A 32 1.02 -6.85 3.53
C CYS A 32 1.72 -5.49 3.74
N TRP A 33 3.03 -5.49 3.98
CA TRP A 33 3.79 -4.24 4.12
C TRP A 33 3.93 -3.46 2.82
N HIS A 34 4.08 -4.14 1.68
CA HIS A 34 4.06 -3.49 0.38
C HIS A 34 2.75 -2.75 0.14
N LEU A 35 1.61 -3.39 0.42
CA LEU A 35 0.31 -2.74 0.31
C LEU A 35 0.16 -1.57 1.29
N ALA A 36 0.60 -1.73 2.53
CA ALA A 36 0.54 -0.66 3.53
C ALA A 36 1.34 0.58 3.08
N ASP A 37 2.57 0.40 2.63
CA ASP A 37 3.43 1.51 2.23
C ASP A 37 3.03 2.06 0.84
N LEU A 38 2.49 1.23 -0.06
CA LEU A 38 1.90 1.71 -1.31
C LEU A 38 0.68 2.62 -1.04
N GLU A 39 -0.18 2.29 -0.09
CA GLU A 39 -1.29 3.18 0.32
C GLU A 39 -0.78 4.51 0.89
N ARG A 40 0.27 4.48 1.74
CA ARG A 40 0.78 5.65 2.45
C ARG A 40 1.65 6.58 1.61
N GLU A 41 2.52 6.01 0.78
CA GLU A 41 3.60 6.72 0.11
C GLU A 41 3.40 6.76 -1.41
N GLY A 42 2.60 5.84 -1.96
CA GLY A 42 2.13 5.89 -3.34
C GLY A 42 0.80 6.63 -3.45
N TYR A 43 -0.29 5.96 -3.07
CA TYR A 43 -1.64 6.46 -3.32
C TYR A 43 -1.97 7.73 -2.53
N ALA A 44 -1.68 7.81 -1.23
CA ALA A 44 -1.98 9.02 -0.46
C ALA A 44 -1.23 10.25 -1.01
N VAL A 45 0.02 10.07 -1.43
CA VAL A 45 0.81 11.13 -2.06
C VAL A 45 0.17 11.54 -3.39
N ARG A 46 -0.17 10.59 -4.26
CA ARG A 46 -0.81 10.87 -5.55
C ARG A 46 -2.16 11.57 -5.39
N ILE A 47 -3.01 11.10 -4.47
CA ILE A 47 -4.31 11.72 -4.15
C ILE A 47 -4.09 13.17 -3.73
N ARG A 48 -3.20 13.41 -2.77
CA ARG A 48 -2.91 14.77 -2.29
C ARG A 48 -2.41 15.68 -3.40
N ARG A 49 -1.42 15.24 -4.19
CA ARG A 49 -0.88 16.04 -5.30
C ARG A 49 -1.94 16.34 -6.34
N LEU A 50 -2.74 15.34 -6.73
CA LEU A 50 -3.81 15.53 -7.68
C LEU A 50 -4.83 16.56 -7.22
N LEU A 51 -5.10 16.68 -5.92
CA LEU A 51 -6.06 17.65 -5.37
C LEU A 51 -5.45 19.05 -5.17
N GLU A 52 -4.16 19.13 -4.82
CA GLU A 52 -3.50 20.38 -4.42
C GLU A 52 -2.71 21.07 -5.55
N GLU A 53 -2.31 20.33 -6.59
CA GLU A 53 -1.43 20.81 -7.66
C GLU A 53 -2.11 20.72 -9.04
N ASP A 54 -1.75 21.62 -9.95
CA ASP A 54 -2.20 21.58 -11.35
C ASP A 54 -1.21 20.79 -12.22
N ASN A 55 -1.70 19.72 -12.86
CA ASN A 55 -0.92 18.78 -13.67
C ASN A 55 0.38 18.29 -12.99
N PRO A 56 0.31 17.73 -11.76
CA PRO A 56 1.50 17.27 -11.06
C PRO A 56 2.13 16.06 -11.75
N GLY A 57 3.44 15.93 -11.62
CA GLY A 57 4.11 14.64 -11.83
C GLY A 57 3.67 13.64 -10.75
N LEU A 58 3.51 12.36 -11.11
CA LEU A 58 3.08 11.29 -10.21
C LEU A 58 4.18 10.22 -10.18
N PRO A 59 5.19 10.37 -9.30
CA PRO A 59 6.34 9.48 -9.30
C PRO A 59 5.95 8.05 -8.99
N ASP A 60 6.75 7.12 -9.50
CA ASP A 60 6.58 5.70 -9.25
C ASP A 60 6.98 5.30 -7.83
N PHE A 61 6.20 4.40 -7.26
CA PHE A 61 6.49 3.80 -5.97
C PHE A 61 7.36 2.55 -6.17
N ASP A 62 8.67 2.69 -5.96
CA ASP A 62 9.61 1.56 -6.02
C ASP A 62 9.48 0.67 -4.78
N GLY A 63 8.41 -0.12 -4.77
CA GLY A 63 8.08 -1.01 -3.66
C GLY A 63 9.08 -2.15 -3.48
N ALA A 64 9.81 -2.53 -4.53
CA ALA A 64 10.85 -3.57 -4.44
C ALA A 64 12.08 -3.06 -3.69
N ARG A 65 12.51 -1.82 -3.97
CA ARG A 65 13.58 -1.16 -3.20
C ARG A 65 13.16 -0.94 -1.75
N ILE A 66 11.96 -0.43 -1.51
CA ILE A 66 11.47 -0.16 -0.14
C ILE A 66 11.36 -1.46 0.67
N ALA A 67 10.85 -2.55 0.09
CA ALA A 67 10.78 -3.85 0.76
C ALA A 67 12.15 -4.34 1.24
N ARG A 68 13.20 -4.16 0.42
CA ARG A 68 14.58 -4.50 0.77
C ARG A 68 15.12 -3.57 1.87
N GLU A 69 14.98 -2.26 1.70
CA GLU A 69 15.50 -1.26 2.66
C GLU A 69 14.85 -1.40 4.04
N ARG A 70 13.55 -1.70 4.09
CA ARG A 70 12.79 -1.87 5.34
C ARG A 70 12.80 -3.29 5.87
N SER A 71 13.45 -4.23 5.17
CA SER A 71 13.53 -5.64 5.56
C SER A 71 12.17 -6.24 5.92
N TYR A 72 11.19 -6.11 5.01
CA TYR A 72 9.80 -6.52 5.26
C TYR A 72 9.63 -7.93 5.82
N THR A 73 10.49 -8.87 5.42
CA THR A 73 10.48 -10.25 5.91
C THR A 73 10.73 -10.38 7.43
N SER A 74 11.30 -9.35 8.06
CA SER A 74 11.53 -9.28 9.51
C SER A 74 10.40 -8.59 10.30
N LEU A 75 9.41 -8.01 9.62
CA LEU A 75 8.32 -7.28 10.25
C LEU A 75 7.18 -8.21 10.68
N SER A 76 6.28 -7.69 11.53
CA SER A 76 5.07 -8.42 11.91
C SER A 76 4.06 -8.43 10.78
N LEU A 77 3.55 -9.61 10.43
CA LEU A 77 2.45 -9.78 9.48
C LEU A 77 1.17 -9.08 9.99
N ALA A 78 0.83 -9.25 11.26
CA ALA A 78 -0.37 -8.65 11.84
C ALA A 78 -0.32 -7.12 11.78
N GLU A 79 0.82 -6.52 12.14
CA GLU A 79 1.01 -5.07 12.06
C GLU A 79 0.96 -4.57 10.61
N GLY A 80 1.47 -5.36 9.64
CA GLY A 80 1.36 -5.02 8.22
C GLY A 80 -0.09 -5.00 7.72
N ILE A 81 -0.93 -5.95 8.18
CA ILE A 81 -2.36 -5.99 7.85
C ILE A 81 -3.09 -4.77 8.43
N ASP A 82 -2.82 -4.43 9.69
CA ASP A 82 -3.42 -3.27 10.35
C ASP A 82 -2.96 -1.95 9.71
N ALA A 83 -1.66 -1.82 9.44
CA ALA A 83 -1.11 -0.66 8.75
C ALA A 83 -1.75 -0.45 7.37
N PHE A 84 -1.96 -1.53 6.61
CA PHE A 84 -2.67 -1.46 5.34
C PHE A 84 -4.14 -1.05 5.51
N ARG A 85 -4.85 -1.65 6.48
CA ARG A 85 -6.25 -1.31 6.77
C ARG A 85 -6.40 0.18 7.05
N ASP A 86 -5.56 0.73 7.92
CA ASP A 86 -5.61 2.13 8.35
C ASP A 86 -5.20 3.10 7.24
N ALA A 87 -4.17 2.78 6.47
CA ALA A 87 -3.77 3.58 5.32
C ALA A 87 -4.88 3.63 4.26
N ARG A 88 -5.50 2.48 3.97
CA ARG A 88 -6.56 2.41 2.98
C ARG A 88 -7.84 3.11 3.42
N LEU A 89 -8.22 3.00 4.68
CA LEU A 89 -9.38 3.71 5.23
C LEU A 89 -9.22 5.23 5.03
N ARG A 90 -8.06 5.78 5.35
CA ARG A 90 -7.75 7.21 5.14
C ARG A 90 -7.85 7.62 3.67
N ASN A 91 -7.32 6.80 2.75
CA ASN A 91 -7.43 7.09 1.31
C ASN A 91 -8.89 7.04 0.83
N ILE A 92 -9.67 6.06 1.29
CA ILE A 92 -11.10 5.96 0.96
C ILE A 92 -11.88 7.15 1.53
N GLU A 93 -11.58 7.58 2.75
CA GLU A 93 -12.21 8.76 3.36
C GLU A 93 -11.91 10.04 2.58
N ALA A 94 -10.65 10.24 2.17
CA ALA A 94 -10.27 11.35 1.31
C ALA A 94 -11.05 11.33 -0.03
N LEU A 95 -11.13 10.16 -0.68
CA LEU A 95 -11.87 10.01 -1.94
C LEU A 95 -13.38 10.20 -1.79
N ARG A 96 -13.96 9.82 -0.64
CA ARG A 96 -15.39 10.01 -0.36
C ARG A 96 -15.78 11.47 -0.14
N ALA A 97 -14.83 12.31 0.23
CA ALA A 97 -15.05 13.73 0.47
C ALA A 97 -15.01 14.58 -0.83
N LEU A 98 -14.63 13.97 -1.96
CA LEU A 98 -14.45 14.67 -3.23
C LEU A 98 -15.77 15.06 -3.89
N ASP A 99 -15.77 16.22 -4.53
CA ASP A 99 -16.86 16.64 -5.41
C ASP A 99 -16.64 16.18 -6.88
N ALA A 100 -17.61 16.44 -7.74
CA ALA A 100 -17.55 16.03 -9.15
C ALA A 100 -16.39 16.69 -9.93
N ALA A 101 -15.97 17.89 -9.55
CA ALA A 101 -14.87 18.60 -10.22
C ALA A 101 -13.51 17.99 -9.83
N ASP A 102 -13.34 17.59 -8.56
CA ASP A 102 -12.14 16.92 -8.08
C ASP A 102 -11.82 15.63 -8.85
N TRP A 103 -12.86 14.85 -9.21
CA TRP A 103 -12.71 13.63 -10.01
C TRP A 103 -12.16 13.86 -11.43
N THR A 104 -12.15 15.11 -11.91
CA THR A 104 -11.60 15.48 -13.22
C THR A 104 -10.12 15.87 -13.19
N ARG A 105 -9.54 16.02 -11.99
CA ARG A 105 -8.12 16.38 -11.82
C ARG A 105 -7.22 15.25 -12.32
N ARG A 106 -6.08 15.62 -12.88
CA ARG A 106 -5.12 14.71 -13.55
C ARG A 106 -3.68 15.20 -13.39
N GLY A 107 -2.75 14.28 -13.59
CA GLY A 107 -1.32 14.52 -13.61
C GLY A 107 -0.63 13.53 -14.55
N GLU A 108 0.70 13.62 -14.64
CA GLU A 108 1.52 12.79 -15.52
C GLU A 108 2.26 11.74 -14.69
N GLN A 109 2.03 10.46 -14.98
CA GLN A 109 2.78 9.37 -14.35
C GLN A 109 4.11 9.17 -15.07
N GLU A 110 5.17 8.98 -14.28
CA GLU A 110 6.51 8.60 -14.78
C GLU A 110 6.56 7.17 -15.32
#